data_AF-A0A5J4P8M2-F1
#
_entry.id   AF-A0A5J4P8M2-F1
#
_cell.length_a   1.000
_cell.length_b   1.000
_cell.length_c   1.000
_cell.angle_alpha   90.00
_cell.angle_beta   90.00
_cell.angle_gamma   90.00
#
_symmetry.space_group_name_H-M   'P 1'
#
loop_
_entity.id
_entity.type
_entity.pdbx_description
1 polymer ?
#
loop_
_entity_poly.entity_id
_entity_poly.type
_entity_poly.pdbx_seq_one_letter_code
_entity_poly.pdbx_strand_id
1 'polypeptide(L)' 'MNDFLTLVAARQSDRAYDKIRPVEKEKLERILEAARLAPSACNAQPWKFTVITDKELSEKIGKAAAGLGMNKFAE' A
#
# COMPACT_ATOMS: atom_id res chain seq x y z
N MET A 1 -4.70 22.15 8.38
CA MET A 1 -3.92 20.97 8.80
C MET A 1 -4.92 19.99 9.38
N ASN A 2 -5.06 18.79 8.82
CA ASN A 2 -6.00 17.80 9.35
C ASN A 2 -5.35 17.12 10.56
N ASP A 3 -6.09 17.03 11.65
CA ASP A 3 -5.69 16.31 12.85
C ASP A 3 -5.55 14.79 12.58
N PHE A 4 -4.68 14.11 13.33
CA PHE A 4 -4.40 12.69 13.14
C PHE A 4 -5.64 11.82 13.35
N LEU A 5 -6.44 12.07 14.40
CA LEU A 5 -7.64 11.27 14.66
C LEU A 5 -8.69 11.46 13.57
N THR A 6 -8.79 12.67 13.01
CA THR A 6 -9.66 12.95 11.86
C THR A 6 -9.23 12.14 10.63
N LEU A 7 -7.93 12.06 10.35
CA LEU A 7 -7.41 11.27 9.22
C LEU A 7 -7.67 9.78 9.39
N VAL A 8 -7.46 9.24 10.59
CA VAL A 8 -7.69 7.82 10.89
C VAL A 8 -9.18 7.47 10.76
N ALA A 9 -10.07 8.36 11.23
CA ALA A 9 -11.52 8.16 11.11
C ALA A 9 -12.01 8.17 9.66
N ALA A 10 -11.38 8.95 8.78
CA ALA A 10 -11.72 9.05 7.36
C ALA A 10 -11.18 7.89 6.49
N ARG A 11 -10.36 7.00 7.05
CA ARG A 11 -9.72 5.91 6.30
C ARG A 11 -10.76 4.94 5.74
N GLN A 12 -10.66 4.65 4.45
CA GLN A 12 -11.44 3.63 3.76
C GLN A 12 -10.54 2.69 2.94
N SER A 13 -11.15 1.62 2.43
CA SER A 13 -10.48 0.68 1.51
C SER A 13 -10.94 0.98 0.09
N ASP A 14 -10.14 1.75 -0.64
CA ASP A 14 -10.44 2.14 -2.02
C ASP A 14 -10.15 1.00 -3.00
N ARG A 15 -11.01 0.87 -4.01
CA ARG A 15 -10.92 -0.17 -5.06
C ARG A 15 -11.03 0.38 -6.48
N ALA A 16 -11.26 1.68 -6.62
CA ALA A 16 -11.29 2.37 -7.91
C ALA A 16 -10.11 3.35 -7.95
N TYR A 17 -9.18 3.11 -8.86
CA TYR A 17 -7.95 3.89 -9.02
C TYR A 17 -7.85 4.46 -10.42
N ASP A 18 -7.09 5.55 -10.54
CA ASP A 18 -6.68 6.08 -11.84
C ASP A 18 -5.73 5.07 -12.52
N LYS A 19 -6.07 4.65 -13.75
CA LYS A 19 -5.35 3.60 -14.49
C LYS A 19 -4.11 4.12 -15.23
N ILE A 20 -3.95 5.43 -15.29
CA ILE A 20 -2.91 6.10 -16.09
C ILE A 20 -1.90 6.76 -15.18
N ARG A 21 -2.36 7.44 -14.13
CA ARG A 21 -1.49 8.25 -13.26
C ARG A 21 -0.65 7.35 -12.32
N PRO A 22 0.69 7.34 -12.46
CA PRO A 22 1.54 6.65 -11.50
C PRO A 22 1.62 7.40 -10.18
N VAL A 23 2.00 6.71 -9.11
CA VAL A 23 2.32 7.33 -7.82
C VAL A 23 3.74 7.86 -7.87
N GLU A 24 3.92 9.11 -7.46
CA GLU A 24 5.21 9.79 -7.39
C GLU A 24 6.13 9.12 -6.36
N LYS A 25 7.42 9.04 -6.68
CA LYS A 25 8.42 8.32 -5.89
C LYS A 25 8.48 8.81 -4.45
N GLU A 26 8.41 10.12 -4.25
CA GLU A 26 8.51 10.78 -2.95
C GLU A 26 7.34 10.39 -2.04
N LYS A 27 6.15 10.15 -2.61
CA LYS A 27 5.00 9.66 -1.85
C LYS A 27 5.21 8.23 -1.37
N LEU A 28 5.76 7.37 -2.23
CA LEU A 28 6.09 5.99 -1.87
C LEU A 28 7.13 5.95 -0.74
N GLU A 29 8.21 6.72 -0.87
CA GLU A 29 9.26 6.83 0.15
C GLU A 29 8.70 7.34 1.49
N ARG A 30 7.83 8.34 1.46
CA ARG A 30 7.17 8.86 2.67
C ARG A 30 6.32 7.80 3.37
N ILE A 31 5.61 6.95 2.62
CA ILE A 31 4.81 5.85 3.18
C ILE A 31 5.73 4.79 3.81
N LEU A 32 6.79 4.40 3.10
CA LEU A 32 7.76 3.43 3.60
C LEU A 32 8.47 3.91 4.86
N GLU A 33 8.81 5.19 4.93
CA GLU A 33 9.45 5.77 6.10
C GLU A 33 8.53 5.74 7.32
N ALA A 34 7.24 6.06 7.14
CA ALA A 34 6.25 5.92 8.20
C ALA A 34 6.12 4.46 8.68
N ALA A 35 6.15 3.49 7.77
CA ALA A 35 6.13 2.07 8.11
C ALA A 35 7.41 1.61 8.84
N ARG A 36 8.58 2.12 8.44
CA ARG A 36 9.87 1.83 9.07
C ARG A 36 9.95 2.37 10.50
N LEU A 37 9.39 3.56 10.72
CA LEU A 37 9.34 4.22 12.03
C LEU A 37 8.30 3.63 12.98
N ALA A 38 7.41 2.77 12.50
CA ALA A 38 6.44 2.08 13.35
C ALA A 38 7.16 1.22 14.40
N PRO A 39 6.66 1.18 15.65
CA PRO A 39 7.29 0.41 16.71
C PRO A 39 7.29 -1.09 16.36
N SER A 40 8.35 -1.78 16.74
CA SER A 40 8.46 -3.23 16.62
C SER A 40 8.99 -3.84 17.93
N ALA A 41 8.56 -5.06 18.23
CA ALA A 41 9.03 -5.79 19.40
C ALA A 41 10.57 -5.87 19.40
N CYS A 42 11.19 -5.40 20.47
CA CYS A 42 12.65 -5.36 20.62
C CYS A 42 13.39 -4.64 19.47
N ASN A 43 12.73 -3.70 18.77
CA ASN A 43 13.25 -3.03 17.58
C ASN A 43 13.67 -3.99 16.44
N ALA A 44 13.06 -5.18 16.38
CA ALA A 44 13.44 -6.21 15.42
C ALA A 44 13.18 -5.82 13.96
N GLN A 45 12.28 -4.85 13.71
CA GLN A 45 11.91 -4.37 12.38
C GLN A 45 11.67 -5.53 11.38
N PRO A 46 10.79 -6.51 11.69
CA PRO A 46 10.69 -7.77 10.96
C PRO A 46 10.01 -7.62 9.57
N TRP A 47 9.69 -6.40 9.16
CA TRP A 47 8.99 -6.09 7.93
C TRP A 47 9.95 -6.12 6.74
N LYS A 48 9.48 -6.68 5.62
CA LYS A 48 10.11 -6.51 4.32
C LYS A 48 9.08 -5.90 3.38
N PHE A 49 9.46 -4.80 2.75
CA PHE A 49 8.62 -4.12 1.77
C PHE A 49 9.24 -4.30 0.39
N THR A 50 8.41 -4.70 -0.57
CA THR A 50 8.78 -4.73 -1.98
C THR A 50 7.83 -3.80 -2.73
N VAL A 51 8.39 -2.76 -3.35
CA VAL A 51 7.61 -1.79 -4.12
C VAL A 51 7.71 -2.15 -5.59
N ILE A 52 6.56 -2.35 -6.23
CA ILE A 52 6.46 -2.66 -7.66
C ILE A 52 5.86 -1.44 -8.34
N THR A 53 6.68 -0.75 -9.14
CA THR A 53 6.25 0.40 -9.96
C THR A 53 6.11 0.05 -11.44
N ASP A 54 6.62 -1.11 -11.85
CA ASP A 54 6.39 -1.64 -13.20
C ASP A 54 4.93 -2.06 -13.36
N LYS A 55 4.27 -1.49 -14.38
CA LYS A 55 2.83 -1.65 -14.59
C LYS A 55 2.47 -3.09 -14.94
N GLU A 56 3.21 -3.71 -15.85
CA GLU A 56 2.92 -5.07 -16.31
C GLU A 56 3.11 -6.10 -15.18
N LEU A 57 4.18 -5.96 -14.40
CA LEU A 57 4.44 -6.79 -13.24
C LEU A 57 3.38 -6.60 -12.16
N SER A 58 2.96 -5.36 -11.90
CA SER A 58 1.89 -5.07 -10.94
C SER A 58 0.58 -5.75 -11.34
N GLU A 59 0.21 -5.73 -12.62
CA GLU A 59 -1.00 -6.40 -13.12
C GLU A 59 -0.91 -7.93 -12.98
N LYS A 60 0.25 -8.53 -13.28
CA LYS A 60 0.50 -9.97 -13.10
C LYS A 60 0.35 -10.40 -11.64
N ILE A 61 0.93 -9.61 -10.72
CA ILE A 61 0.88 -9.90 -9.28
C ILE A 61 -0.54 -9.70 -8.74
N GLY A 62 -1.26 -8.67 -9.18
CA GLY A 62 -2.66 -8.45 -8.81
C GLY A 62 -3.55 -9.64 -9.15
N LYS A 63 -3.43 -10.18 -10.37
CA LYS A 63 -4.16 -11.39 -10.81
C LYS A 63 -3.80 -12.62 -9.98
N ALA A 64 -2.51 -12.84 -9.72
CA ALA A 64 -2.06 -13.97 -8.91
C ALA A 64 -2.60 -13.88 -7.46
N ALA A 65 -2.60 -12.68 -6.87
CA ALA A 65 -3.09 -12.45 -5.51
C ALA A 65 -4.62 -12.59 -5.41
N ALA A 66 -5.38 -12.15 -6.42
CA ALA A 66 -6.83 -12.32 -6.46
C ALA A 66 -7.24 -13.81 -6.44
N GLY A 67 -6.47 -14.67 -7.13
CA GLY A 67 -6.68 -16.13 -7.14
C GLY A 67 -6.47 -16.83 -5.78
N LEU A 68 -5.86 -16.16 -4.79
CA LEU A 68 -5.66 -16.71 -3.43
C LEU A 68 -6.92 -16.63 -2.54
N GLY A 69 -8.05 -16.20 -3.09
CA GLY A 69 -9.37 -16.37 -2.47
C GLY A 69 -9.73 -15.40 -1.35
N MET A 70 -8.89 -14.39 -1.07
CA MET A 70 -9.16 -13.44 0.02
C MET A 70 -10.09 -12.27 -0.38
N ASN A 71 -10.29 -11.98 -1.68
CA ASN A 71 -11.14 -10.87 -2.14
C ASN A 71 -11.72 -11.12 -3.55
N LYS A 72 -13.01 -11.48 -3.66
CA LYS A 72 -13.73 -11.68 -4.94
C LYS A 72 -14.19 -10.37 -5.63
N PHE A 73 -13.84 -9.21 -5.08
CA PHE A 73 -14.24 -7.89 -5.62
C PHE A 73 -13.21 -7.27 -6.57
N ALA A 74 -12.10 -7.96 -6.82
CA ALA A 74 -10.96 -7.49 -7.60
C ALA A 74 -10.77 -8.28 -8.92
N GLU A 75 -11.82 -9.01 -9.35
CA GLU A 75 -11.89 -9.63 -10.68
C GLU A 75 -12.09 -8.59 -11.79
#